data_AF-A0A0F9KD49-F1
#
_entry.id   AF-A0A0F9KD49-F1
#
_cell.length_a   1.000
_cell.length_b   1.000
_cell.length_c   1.000
_cell.angle_alpha   90.00
_cell.angle_beta   90.00
_cell.angle_gamma   90.00
#
_symmetry.space_group_name_H-M   'P 1'
#
loop_
_entity.id
_entity.type
_entity.pdbx_description
1 polymer ?
#
loop_
_entity_poly.entity_id
_entity_poly.type
_entity_poly.pdbx_seq_one_letter_code
_entity_poly.pdbx_strand_id
1 'polypeptide(L)'
;MRVVSVTKAIAAAGNYDAEDVLSESASAGTAWQFSDIARKGSRGYITNARVACETTGLKHRLTLYLFKATPASELDDNKANTALLHADLANYQGKIDFPGLEDLGGDSEAVATPSTVGNLPLAFECAPDDGDLFGILVTRDAITGETATDDYTVTLTAED
;
A
#
# COMPACT_ATOMS: atom_id res chain seq x y z
N MET A 1 18.71 -1.32 -8.47
CA MET A 1 18.04 -1.46 -7.17
C MET A 1 17.71 -0.08 -6.64
N ARG A 2 16.42 0.18 -6.40
CA ARG A 2 15.90 1.41 -5.82
C ARG A 2 15.05 1.05 -4.61
N VAL A 3 15.03 1.95 -3.63
CA VAL A 3 14.19 1.83 -2.44
C VAL A 3 13.39 3.13 -2.35
N VAL A 4 12.06 3.00 -2.35
CA VAL A 4 11.13 4.14 -2.31
C VAL A 4 10.20 3.94 -1.12
N SER A 5 9.96 5.00 -0.36
CA SER A 5 9.08 5.01 0.79
C SER A 5 8.04 6.11 0.67
N VAL A 6 6.81 5.81 1.09
CA VAL A 6 5.69 6.76 1.14
C VAL A 6 5.08 6.66 2.53
N THR A 7 4.76 7.80 3.13
CA THR A 7 4.13 7.89 4.45
C THR A 7 2.83 8.66 4.31
N LYS A 8 1.78 8.18 5.00
CA LYS A 8 0.51 8.89 5.16
C LYS A 8 0.03 8.76 6.60
N ALA A 9 -0.35 9.89 7.18
CA ALA A 9 -1.12 9.97 8.42
C ALA A 9 -2.58 9.65 8.11
N ILE A 10 -3.13 8.56 8.65
CA ILE A 10 -4.52 8.17 8.36
C ILE A 10 -5.51 9.16 8.98
N ALA A 11 -6.62 9.43 8.30
CA ALA A 11 -7.54 10.50 8.70
C ALA A 11 -8.57 10.08 9.76
N ALA A 12 -9.03 8.84 9.72
CA ALA A 12 -10.12 8.35 10.53
C ALA A 12 -9.63 7.89 11.89
N ALA A 13 -10.35 8.31 12.92
CA ALA A 13 -10.24 7.71 14.24
C ALA A 13 -11.29 6.60 14.38
N GLY A 14 -11.00 5.62 15.22
CA GLY A 14 -11.96 4.60 15.61
C GLY A 14 -11.74 3.27 14.91
N ASN A 15 -12.82 2.68 14.39
CA ASN A 15 -12.75 1.35 13.81
C ASN A 15 -12.61 1.42 12.29
N TYR A 16 -11.81 0.50 11.76
CA TYR A 16 -11.82 0.11 10.36
C TYR A 16 -12.46 -1.28 10.28
N ASP A 17 -13.34 -1.48 9.31
CA ASP A 17 -13.79 -2.81 8.94
C ASP A 17 -12.68 -3.54 8.16
N ALA A 18 -12.89 -4.83 7.91
CA ALA A 18 -12.03 -5.54 6.98
C ALA A 18 -12.29 -5.03 5.56
N GLU A 19 -11.23 -4.92 4.76
CA GLU A 19 -11.27 -4.40 3.39
C GLU A 19 -11.57 -2.90 3.31
N ASP A 20 -11.21 -2.12 4.33
CA ASP A 20 -11.25 -0.66 4.26
C ASP A 20 -9.93 -0.06 3.78
N VAL A 21 -10.01 1.07 3.08
CA VAL A 21 -8.86 1.82 2.57
C VAL A 21 -8.21 2.62 3.70
N LEU A 22 -6.88 2.58 3.76
CA LEU A 22 -6.03 3.42 4.61
C LEU A 22 -5.50 4.61 3.80
N SER A 23 -5.88 5.83 4.19
CA SER A 23 -5.60 7.05 3.43
C SER A 23 -5.59 8.31 4.31
N GLU A 24 -5.08 9.42 3.78
CA GLU A 24 -4.90 10.68 4.51
C GLU A 24 -6.13 11.59 4.57
N SER A 25 -7.25 11.15 3.98
CA SER A 25 -8.48 11.95 3.93
C SER A 25 -9.73 11.08 3.82
N ALA A 26 -10.75 11.37 4.62
CA ALA A 26 -12.01 10.65 4.65
C ALA A 26 -13.01 11.03 3.53
N SER A 27 -12.66 12.00 2.67
CA SER A 27 -13.54 12.50 1.59
C SER A 27 -12.84 12.99 0.32
N ALA A 28 -11.50 12.93 0.30
CA ALA A 28 -10.67 13.35 -0.82
C ALA A 28 -9.29 12.70 -0.70
N GLY A 29 -9.25 11.39 -0.44
CA GLY A 29 -8.00 10.64 -0.32
C GLY A 29 -7.27 10.55 -1.65
N THR A 30 -5.96 10.29 -1.57
CA THR A 30 -5.13 10.09 -2.76
C THR A 30 -4.53 8.70 -2.79
N ALA A 31 -4.01 8.28 -3.94
CA ALA A 31 -3.26 7.04 -4.03
C ALA A 31 -1.92 7.16 -3.30
N TRP A 32 -1.38 6.04 -2.84
CA TRP A 32 -0.01 5.92 -2.35
C TRP A 32 0.96 6.00 -3.53
N GLN A 33 1.62 7.14 -3.71
CA GLN A 33 2.48 7.38 -4.88
C GLN A 33 3.96 7.07 -4.58
N PHE A 34 4.47 5.98 -5.16
CA PHE A 34 5.86 5.57 -5.09
C PHE A 34 6.64 6.20 -6.24
N SER A 35 7.13 7.43 -6.02
CA SER A 35 7.80 8.18 -7.07
C SER A 35 9.18 7.64 -7.45
N ASP A 36 9.49 7.72 -8.75
CA ASP A 36 10.77 7.30 -9.35
C ASP A 36 11.18 5.86 -8.96
N ILE A 37 10.22 4.95 -8.78
CA ILE A 37 10.48 3.55 -8.43
C ILE A 37 11.19 2.79 -9.56
N ALA A 38 11.09 3.25 -10.81
CA ALA A 38 11.89 2.79 -11.93
C ALA A 38 12.20 3.92 -12.93
N ARG A 39 12.93 3.61 -14.02
CA ARG A 39 13.09 4.57 -15.12
C ARG A 39 11.74 4.77 -15.81
N LYS A 40 11.57 5.93 -16.44
CA LYS A 40 10.35 6.24 -17.18
C LYS A 40 10.05 5.17 -18.24
N GLY A 41 8.84 4.63 -18.22
CA GLY A 41 8.39 3.57 -19.13
C GLY A 41 9.12 2.24 -19.00
N SER A 42 9.93 2.03 -17.95
CA SER A 42 10.63 0.77 -17.75
C SER A 42 9.77 -0.27 -17.05
N ARG A 43 10.26 -1.51 -17.09
CA ARG A 43 9.71 -2.65 -16.38
C ARG A 43 10.69 -3.09 -15.31
N GLY A 44 10.19 -3.72 -14.27
CA GLY A 44 11.03 -4.21 -13.19
C GLY A 44 10.31 -5.23 -12.31
N TYR A 45 10.95 -5.55 -11.20
CA TYR A 45 10.41 -6.41 -10.15
C TYR A 45 10.48 -5.70 -8.80
N ILE A 46 9.38 -5.69 -8.07
CA ILE A 46 9.41 -5.42 -6.63
C ILE A 46 9.85 -6.71 -5.96
N THR A 47 10.93 -6.67 -5.20
CA THR A 47 11.56 -7.84 -4.58
C THR A 47 11.34 -7.90 -3.07
N ASN A 48 11.01 -6.76 -2.45
CA ASN A 48 10.69 -6.66 -1.04
C ASN A 48 9.71 -5.50 -0.80
N ALA A 49 8.82 -5.66 0.17
CA ALA A 49 7.99 -4.57 0.67
C ALA A 49 7.91 -4.62 2.20
N ARG A 50 7.95 -3.44 2.84
CA ARG A 50 7.75 -3.28 4.28
C ARG A 50 6.64 -2.26 4.53
N VAL A 51 5.86 -2.50 5.57
CA VAL A 51 4.93 -1.50 6.15
C VAL A 51 5.28 -1.32 7.61
N ALA A 52 5.26 -0.09 8.08
CA ALA A 52 5.43 0.27 9.48
C ALA A 52 4.30 1.25 9.88
N CYS A 53 3.80 1.11 11.10
CA CYS A 53 2.83 2.00 11.72
C CYS A 53 3.40 2.48 13.06
N GLU A 54 3.26 3.77 13.37
CA GLU A 54 3.75 4.35 14.63
C GLU A 54 2.98 3.90 15.87
N THR A 55 1.90 3.15 15.70
CA THR A 55 1.13 2.55 16.79
C THR A 55 1.62 1.15 17.11
N THR A 56 2.01 0.95 18.37
CA THR A 56 2.45 -0.34 18.93
C THR A 56 1.30 -1.34 19.07
N GLY A 57 1.62 -2.63 18.96
CA GLY A 57 0.69 -3.71 19.29
C GLY A 57 -0.35 -4.03 18.22
N LEU A 58 -0.25 -3.42 17.04
CA LEU A 58 -1.08 -3.76 15.89
C LEU A 58 -0.67 -5.10 15.30
N LYS A 59 -1.67 -5.87 14.82
CA LYS A 59 -1.49 -7.23 14.30
C LYS A 59 -2.31 -7.53 13.03
N HIS A 60 -3.02 -6.53 12.53
CA HIS A 60 -3.85 -6.69 11.35
C HIS A 60 -2.98 -6.97 10.12
N ARG A 61 -3.53 -7.66 9.13
CA ARG A 61 -2.88 -7.85 7.84
C ARG A 61 -3.26 -6.70 6.91
N LEU A 62 -2.41 -6.45 5.92
CA LEU A 62 -2.62 -5.39 4.93
C LEU A 62 -2.43 -5.94 3.51
N THR A 63 -3.10 -5.31 2.55
CA THR A 63 -2.85 -5.51 1.13
C THR A 63 -2.57 -4.18 0.45
N LEU A 64 -1.53 -4.14 -0.36
CA LEU A 64 -1.24 -3.02 -1.24
C LEU A 64 -1.54 -3.42 -2.68
N TYR A 65 -2.59 -2.84 -3.27
CA TYR A 65 -2.87 -2.94 -4.69
C TYR A 65 -2.00 -1.92 -5.44
N LEU A 66 -1.40 -2.31 -6.57
CA LEU A 66 -0.47 -1.47 -7.32
C LEU A 66 -0.93 -1.23 -8.77
N PHE A 67 -0.70 -0.02 -9.25
CA PHE A 67 -1.15 0.49 -10.54
C PHE A 67 -0.06 1.37 -11.17
N LYS A 68 -0.02 1.44 -12.50
CA LYS A 68 0.90 2.31 -13.25
C LYS A 68 0.37 3.73 -13.51
N ALA A 69 -0.83 4.02 -13.03
CA ALA A 69 -1.48 5.34 -13.07
C ALA A 69 -2.43 5.43 -11.87
N THR A 70 -2.82 6.64 -11.48
CA THR A 70 -3.80 6.85 -10.40
C THR A 70 -5.07 6.03 -10.65
N PRO A 71 -5.46 5.12 -9.74
CA PRO A 71 -6.64 4.30 -9.91
C PRO A 71 -7.93 5.12 -9.74
N ALA A 72 -9.00 4.67 -10.39
CA ALA A 72 -10.35 5.16 -10.21
C ALA A 72 -11.10 4.48 -9.04
N SER A 73 -10.49 3.43 -8.46
CA SER A 73 -10.94 2.78 -7.23
C SER A 73 -10.98 3.75 -6.04
N GLU A 74 -11.65 3.35 -4.97
CA GLU A 74 -11.83 4.14 -3.74
C GLU A 74 -10.47 4.50 -3.11
N LEU A 75 -10.34 5.76 -2.72
CA LEU A 75 -9.12 6.33 -2.14
C LEU A 75 -9.37 6.99 -0.79
N ASP A 76 -10.64 7.19 -0.41
CA ASP A 76 -11.01 7.80 0.84
C ASP A 76 -10.75 6.84 2.00
N ASP A 77 -10.24 7.42 3.08
CA ASP A 77 -9.93 6.69 4.30
C ASP A 77 -11.18 6.15 4.99
N ASN A 78 -11.05 4.94 5.55
CA ASN A 78 -12.13 4.23 6.23
C ASN A 78 -13.39 4.07 5.36
N LYS A 79 -13.17 3.80 4.07
CA LYS A 79 -14.18 3.39 3.10
C LYS A 79 -13.88 2.00 2.58
N ALA A 80 -14.95 1.26 2.28
CA ALA A 80 -14.87 -0.05 1.68
C ALA A 80 -14.08 0.00 0.36
N ASN A 81 -13.03 -0.81 0.29
CA ASN A 81 -12.19 -0.98 -0.87
C ASN A 81 -13.02 -1.42 -2.08
N THR A 82 -12.78 -0.76 -3.22
CA THR A 82 -13.37 -1.14 -4.52
C THR A 82 -12.34 -1.68 -5.51
N ALA A 83 -11.04 -1.72 -5.14
CA ALA A 83 -10.01 -2.32 -5.95
C ALA A 83 -10.18 -3.85 -6.01
N LEU A 84 -10.21 -4.48 -7.18
CA LEU A 84 -9.96 -3.93 -8.51
C LEU A 84 -11.24 -3.58 -9.27
N LEU A 85 -11.44 -2.29 -9.59
CA LEU A 85 -12.47 -1.87 -10.53
C LEU A 85 -12.11 -2.24 -11.97
N HIS A 86 -13.13 -2.52 -12.79
CA HIS A 86 -12.93 -2.81 -14.21
C HIS A 86 -12.21 -1.67 -14.96
N ALA A 87 -12.47 -0.42 -14.58
CA ALA A 87 -11.84 0.76 -15.16
C ALA A 87 -10.30 0.78 -14.96
N ASP A 88 -9.80 0.12 -13.93
CA ASP A 88 -8.38 0.12 -13.58
C ASP A 88 -7.60 -1.06 -14.17
N LEU A 89 -8.27 -2.00 -14.85
CA LEU A 89 -7.65 -3.24 -15.36
C LEU A 89 -6.43 -2.99 -16.25
N ALA A 90 -6.47 -1.95 -17.07
CA ALA A 90 -5.36 -1.61 -17.97
C ALA A 90 -4.11 -1.10 -17.22
N ASN A 91 -4.29 -0.62 -15.98
CA ASN A 91 -3.24 -0.02 -15.17
C ASN A 91 -2.78 -0.92 -14.02
N TYR A 92 -3.57 -1.93 -13.65
CA TYR A 92 -3.27 -2.84 -12.55
C TYR A 92 -1.99 -3.65 -12.77
N GLN A 93 -1.07 -3.59 -11.81
CA GLN A 93 0.21 -4.30 -11.82
C GLN A 93 0.17 -5.57 -10.96
N GLY A 94 -0.76 -5.63 -9.99
CA GLY A 94 -0.87 -6.72 -9.04
C GLY A 94 -1.08 -6.21 -7.63
N LYS A 95 -0.88 -7.09 -6.65
CA LYS A 95 -1.00 -6.75 -5.24
C LYS A 95 0.12 -7.40 -4.42
N ILE A 96 0.46 -6.77 -3.32
CA ILE A 96 1.38 -7.29 -2.30
C ILE A 96 0.57 -7.53 -1.04
N ASP A 97 0.69 -8.72 -0.48
CA ASP A 97 0.00 -9.09 0.76
C ASP A 97 1.01 -9.08 1.90
N PHE A 98 0.79 -8.23 2.90
CA PHE A 98 1.62 -8.19 4.10
C PHE A 98 1.12 -9.22 5.11
N PRO A 99 2.03 -9.93 5.81
CA PRO A 99 1.64 -10.72 6.97
C PRO A 99 1.07 -9.81 8.09
N GLY A 100 0.57 -10.41 9.17
CA GLY A 100 0.11 -9.63 10.31
C GLY A 100 1.28 -8.85 10.92
N LEU A 101 1.06 -7.59 11.32
CA LEU A 101 2.13 -6.79 11.90
C LEU A 101 2.67 -7.41 13.20
N GLU A 102 3.96 -7.22 13.42
CA GLU A 102 4.69 -7.54 14.64
C GLU A 102 4.95 -6.25 15.42
N ASP A 103 4.81 -6.33 16.75
CA ASP A 103 5.09 -5.21 17.64
C ASP A 103 6.59 -5.13 17.95
N LEU A 104 7.17 -3.95 17.75
CA LEU A 104 8.57 -3.64 18.04
C LEU A 104 8.74 -2.89 19.38
N GLY A 105 7.67 -2.71 20.15
CA GLY A 105 7.66 -2.00 21.44
C GLY A 105 7.52 -0.47 21.33
N GLY A 106 7.30 0.02 20.12
CA GLY A 106 7.04 1.44 19.80
C GLY A 106 6.22 1.54 18.53
N ASP A 107 6.69 0.88 17.48
CA ASP A 107 6.02 0.77 16.19
C ASP A 107 5.54 -0.67 15.95
N SER A 108 4.60 -0.85 15.03
CA SER A 108 4.25 -2.15 14.47
C SER A 108 4.73 -2.26 13.02
N GLU A 109 5.28 -3.41 12.63
CA GLU A 109 5.79 -3.61 11.26
C GLU A 109 5.39 -4.95 10.64
N ALA A 110 5.32 -4.99 9.31
CA ALA A 110 5.27 -6.23 8.54
C ALA A 110 6.18 -6.15 7.33
N VAL A 111 6.81 -7.28 6.99
CA VAL A 111 7.67 -7.41 5.81
C VAL A 111 7.13 -8.51 4.91
N ALA A 112 6.85 -8.15 3.65
CA ALA A 112 6.59 -9.09 2.59
C ALA A 112 7.91 -9.43 1.88
N THR A 113 8.30 -10.70 1.95
CA THR A 113 9.48 -11.26 1.27
C THR A 113 9.05 -12.13 0.08
N PRO A 114 9.97 -12.48 -0.85
CA PRO A 114 9.68 -13.38 -1.96
C PRO A 114 8.98 -14.66 -1.50
N SER A 115 7.71 -14.81 -1.89
CA SER A 115 6.82 -15.90 -1.50
C SER A 115 5.52 -15.83 -2.28
N THR A 116 4.81 -16.96 -2.35
CA THR A 116 3.45 -17.01 -2.91
C THR A 116 2.42 -16.37 -2.00
N VAL A 117 2.73 -16.18 -0.71
CA VAL A 117 1.84 -15.53 0.25
C VAL A 117 1.92 -14.01 0.10
N GLY A 118 3.13 -13.45 0.00
CA GLY A 118 3.34 -12.00 -0.17
C GLY A 118 3.22 -11.52 -1.62
N ASN A 119 3.05 -12.43 -2.58
CA ASN A 119 3.02 -12.16 -4.02
C ASN A 119 4.30 -11.48 -4.54
N LEU A 120 5.45 -11.88 -4.01
CA LEU A 120 6.76 -11.34 -4.40
C LEU A 120 7.66 -12.45 -4.97
N PRO A 121 8.53 -12.15 -5.95
CA PRO A 121 8.69 -10.85 -6.60
C PRO A 121 7.50 -10.50 -7.52
N LEU A 122 7.09 -9.23 -7.51
CA LEU A 122 5.97 -8.73 -8.32
C LEU A 122 6.52 -7.98 -9.54
N ALA A 123 6.20 -8.46 -10.74
CA ALA A 123 6.54 -7.76 -11.98
C ALA A 123 5.68 -6.49 -12.12
N PHE A 124 6.27 -5.40 -12.60
CA PHE A 124 5.56 -4.16 -12.90
C PHE A 124 6.09 -3.47 -14.16
N GLU A 125 5.28 -2.57 -14.69
CA GLU A 125 5.59 -1.63 -15.77
C GLU A 125 5.15 -0.23 -15.37
N CYS A 126 6.04 0.76 -15.49
CA CYS A 126 5.69 2.18 -15.32
C CYS A 126 5.06 2.74 -16.60
N ALA A 127 4.26 3.81 -16.47
CA ALA A 127 3.70 4.48 -17.65
C ALA A 127 4.81 5.07 -18.55
N PRO A 128 4.58 5.26 -19.87
CA PRO A 128 5.66 5.57 -20.83
C PRO A 128 6.54 6.77 -20.47
N ASP A 129 5.97 7.82 -19.87
CA ASP A 129 6.66 9.08 -19.53
C ASP A 129 6.82 9.29 -18.01
N ASP A 130 6.50 8.27 -17.22
CA ASP A 130 6.45 8.30 -15.76
C ASP A 130 7.30 7.16 -15.16
N GLY A 131 7.97 7.42 -14.04
CA GLY A 131 8.75 6.46 -13.28
C GLY A 131 8.02 5.93 -12.04
N ASP A 132 6.77 6.33 -11.85
CA ASP A 132 6.02 6.15 -10.62
C ASP A 132 5.15 4.89 -10.64
N LEU A 133 4.80 4.42 -9.45
CA LEU A 133 3.67 3.50 -9.23
C LEU A 133 2.72 4.11 -8.21
N PHE A 134 1.44 3.77 -8.34
CA PHE A 134 0.37 4.21 -7.47
C PHE A 134 -0.21 3.01 -6.74
N GLY A 135 -0.60 3.18 -5.49
CA GLY A 135 -1.16 2.11 -4.71
C GLY A 135 -2.35 2.48 -3.85
N ILE A 136 -3.06 1.45 -3.39
CA ILE A 136 -4.14 1.53 -2.43
C ILE A 136 -3.81 0.54 -1.31
N LEU A 137 -3.56 1.05 -0.11
CA LEU A 137 -3.33 0.24 1.07
C LEU A 137 -4.68 -0.06 1.72
N VAL A 138 -4.94 -1.34 1.98
CA VAL A 138 -6.24 -1.84 2.40
C VAL A 138 -6.07 -2.78 3.60
N THR A 139 -6.95 -2.65 4.59
CA THR A 139 -7.02 -3.57 5.72
C THR A 139 -7.49 -4.95 5.25
N ARG A 140 -6.87 -6.03 5.73
CA ARG A 140 -7.39 -7.41 5.52
C ARG A 140 -8.20 -7.90 6.71
N ASP A 141 -8.01 -7.27 7.85
CA ASP A 141 -8.68 -7.57 9.11
C ASP A 141 -9.27 -6.26 9.66
N ALA A 142 -10.37 -6.35 10.39
CA ALA A 142 -10.91 -5.20 11.09
C ALA A 142 -9.92 -4.70 12.14
N ILE A 143 -9.85 -3.38 12.31
CA ILE A 143 -9.03 -2.70 13.31
C ILE A 143 -9.96 -1.97 14.26
N THR A 144 -9.69 -2.07 15.56
CA THR A 144 -10.51 -1.42 16.59
C THR A 144 -9.69 -0.41 17.35
N GLY A 145 -10.20 0.82 17.46
CA GLY A 145 -9.59 1.86 18.27
C GLY A 145 -8.30 2.45 17.69
N GLU A 146 -8.20 2.55 16.36
CA GLU A 146 -7.14 3.34 15.71
C GLU A 146 -7.25 4.80 16.16
N THR A 147 -6.08 5.42 16.32
CA THR A 147 -6.01 6.85 16.58
C THR A 147 -5.91 7.56 15.23
N ALA A 148 -6.72 8.60 15.02
CA ALA A 148 -6.51 9.43 13.84
C ALA A 148 -5.10 10.00 13.86
N THR A 149 -4.54 10.26 12.68
CA THR A 149 -3.19 10.76 12.44
C THR A 149 -2.06 9.75 12.61
N ASP A 150 -2.37 8.48 12.89
CA ASP A 150 -1.34 7.43 12.93
C ASP A 150 -0.63 7.32 11.56
N ASP A 151 0.68 7.47 11.57
CA ASP A 151 1.50 7.37 10.37
C ASP A 151 1.71 5.91 9.94
N TYR A 152 1.26 5.58 8.73
CA TYR A 152 1.65 4.37 8.02
C TYR A 152 2.72 4.70 6.98
N THR A 153 3.83 3.98 7.01
CA THR A 153 4.92 4.08 6.04
C THR A 153 5.07 2.79 5.26
N VAL A 154 4.90 2.85 3.94
CA VAL A 154 5.14 1.72 3.03
C VAL A 154 6.45 1.94 2.29
N THR A 155 7.34 0.95 2.34
CA THR A 155 8.63 0.95 1.64
C THR A 155 8.69 -0.19 0.64
N LEU A 156 9.01 0.11 -0.61
CA LEU A 156 9.20 -0.87 -1.69
C LEU A 156 10.66 -0.91 -2.13
N THR A 157 11.19 -2.11 -2.32
CA THR A 157 12.48 -2.34 -2.97
C THR A 157 12.26 -2.90 -4.36
N ALA A 158 12.78 -2.20 -5.37
CA ALA A 158 12.60 -2.54 -6.78
C ALA A 158 13.93 -2.72 -7.53
N GLU A 159 13.90 -3.61 -8.52
CA GLU A 159 14.98 -3.86 -9.48
C GLU A 159 14.46 -3.61 -10.91
N ASP A 160 15.10 -2.66 -11.62
CA ASP A 160 14.77 -2.20 -12.98
C ASP A 160 15.96 -2.35 -13.95
#